data_AF-A0A2M7IBW8-F1
#
_entry.id   AF-A0A2M7IBW8-F1
#
_cell.length_a   1.000
_cell.length_b   1.000
_cell.length_c   1.000
_cell.angle_alpha   90.00
_cell.angle_beta   90.00
_cell.angle_gamma   90.00
#
_symmetry.space_group_name_H-M   'P 1'
#
loop_
_entity.id
_entity.type
_entity.pdbx_description
1 polymer ?
#
loop_
_entity_poly.entity_id
_entity_poly.type
_entity_poly.pdbx_seq_one_letter_code
_entity_poly.pdbx_strand_id
1 'polypeptide(L)'
;MSGIMANNLTDVLKVLLICDDNIRYQRFAEREKISFSESMKKVEERQNNWFKKLEKIYKRNDFVDPKNYDLIINTSDISSEKVLKKVLLNVTPASIS
;
A
#
# COMPACT_ATOMS: atom_id res chain seq x y z
N MET A 1 5.41 -2.72 6.64
CA MET A 1 5.41 -1.76 7.76
C MET A 1 4.67 -0.52 7.27
N SER A 2 3.59 -0.11 7.93
CA SER A 2 2.67 0.94 7.45
C SER A 2 3.23 2.33 7.71
N GLY A 3 3.05 3.27 6.76
CA GLY A 3 3.58 4.64 6.83
C GLY A 3 3.11 5.43 8.06
N ILE A 4 1.94 5.07 8.60
CA ILE A 4 1.42 5.58 9.87
C ILE A 4 2.35 5.39 11.08
N MET A 5 3.21 4.36 11.09
CA MET A 5 4.17 4.17 12.18
C MET A 5 5.25 5.26 12.19
N ALA A 6 5.47 5.92 11.05
CA ALA A 6 6.38 7.03 10.88
C ALA A 6 5.66 8.39 10.94
N ASN A 7 4.44 8.47 11.48
CA ASN A 7 3.63 9.70 11.46
C ASN A 7 4.35 10.92 12.06
N ASN A 8 5.22 10.70 13.05
CA ASN A 8 5.96 11.77 13.74
C ASN A 8 7.38 11.99 13.17
N LEU A 9 7.71 11.34 12.05
CA LEU A 9 9.01 11.48 11.38
C LEU A 9 8.82 12.37 10.15
N THR A 10 9.34 13.59 10.20
CA THR A 10 9.24 14.58 9.13
C THR A 10 10.12 14.26 7.94
N ASP A 11 11.22 13.54 8.17
CA ASP A 11 12.21 13.22 7.14
C ASP A 11 11.91 11.88 6.44
N VAL A 12 10.69 11.36 6.60
CA VAL A 12 10.25 10.09 6.03
C VAL A 12 9.11 10.32 5.05
N LEU A 13 9.35 10.01 3.78
CA LEU A 13 8.31 9.95 2.76
C LEU A 13 7.42 8.71 2.96
N LYS A 14 6.15 8.92 3.28
CA LYS A 14 5.14 7.88 3.46
C LYS A 14 4.36 7.68 2.16
N VAL A 15 4.54 6.51 1.54
CA VAL A 15 3.88 6.15 0.27
C VAL A 15 2.80 5.09 0.51
N LEU A 16 1.58 5.36 0.06
CA LEU A 16 0.48 4.38 0.02
C LEU A 16 0.26 3.90 -1.42
N LEU A 17 0.40 2.59 -1.63
CA LEU A 17 0.05 1.97 -2.90
C LEU A 17 -1.39 1.44 -2.81
N ILE A 18 -2.24 1.89 -3.73
CA ILE A 18 -3.61 1.40 -3.89
C ILE A 18 -3.74 0.67 -5.23
N CYS A 19 -4.74 -0.19 -5.34
CA CYS A 19 -5.02 -0.97 -6.53
C CYS A 19 -6.51 -1.30 -6.55
N ASP A 20 -7.11 -1.38 -7.73
CA ASP A 20 -8.42 -2.01 -7.90
C ASP A 20 -8.38 -3.46 -7.39
N ASP A 21 -9.45 -3.88 -6.71
CA ASP A 21 -9.52 -5.18 -6.08
C ASP A 21 -9.52 -6.33 -7.09
N ASN A 22 -10.20 -6.18 -8.23
CA ASN A 22 -10.22 -7.24 -9.24
C ASN A 22 -8.83 -7.44 -9.83
N ILE A 23 -8.10 -6.35 -10.09
CA ILE A 23 -6.71 -6.43 -10.57
C ILE A 23 -5.80 -7.04 -9.50
N ARG A 24 -6.00 -6.68 -8.23
CA ARG A 24 -5.24 -7.23 -7.10
C ARG A 24 -5.47 -8.73 -6.94
N TYR A 25 -6.71 -9.20 -7.03
CA TYR A 25 -7.06 -10.61 -7.01
C TYR A 25 -6.50 -11.35 -8.21
N GLN A 26 -6.63 -10.80 -9.42
CA GLN A 26 -6.08 -11.39 -10.63
C GLN A 26 -4.56 -11.58 -10.54
N ARG A 27 -3.81 -10.54 -10.15
CA ARG A 27 -2.34 -10.63 -9.97
C ARG A 27 -1.96 -11.68 -8.92
N PHE A 28 -2.75 -11.82 -7.86
CA PHE A 28 -2.55 -12.86 -6.85
C PHE A 28 -2.84 -14.26 -7.41
N ALA A 29 -3.94 -14.42 -8.13
CA ALA A 29 -4.34 -15.68 -8.77
C ALA A 29 -3.27 -16.17 -9.75
N GLU A 30 -2.77 -15.28 -10.60
CA GLU A 30 -1.71 -15.57 -11.57
C GLU A 30 -0.40 -16.00 -10.89
N ARG A 31 0.00 -15.30 -9.82
CA ARG A 31 1.22 -15.62 -9.08
C ARG A 31 1.14 -16.96 -8.35
N GLU A 32 0.02 -17.21 -7.67
CA GLU A 32 -0.15 -18.43 -6.87
C GLU A 32 -0.69 -19.62 -7.68
N LYS A 33 -1.01 -19.41 -8.96
CA LYS A 33 -1.62 -20.41 -9.88
C LYS A 33 -2.92 -21.01 -9.32
N ILE A 34 -3.79 -20.15 -8.79
CA ILE A 34 -5.09 -20.51 -8.22
C ILE A 34 -6.24 -19.84 -8.99
N SER A 35 -7.47 -20.24 -8.70
CA SER A 35 -8.66 -19.61 -9.30
C SER A 35 -8.87 -18.18 -8.79
N PHE A 36 -9.53 -17.34 -9.59
CA PHE A 36 -9.90 -15.98 -9.19
C PHE A 36 -10.76 -15.96 -7.92
N SER A 37 -11.75 -16.85 -7.82
CA SER A 37 -12.61 -16.96 -6.62
C SER A 37 -11.83 -17.32 -5.36
N GLU A 38 -10.87 -18.24 -5.47
CA GLU A 38 -9.98 -18.58 -4.35
C GLU A 38 -9.05 -17.42 -3.98
N SER A 39 -8.54 -16.69 -4.97
CA SER A 39 -7.69 -15.53 -4.75
C SER A 39 -8.40 -14.42 -3.97
N MET A 40 -9.66 -14.12 -4.32
CA MET A 40 -10.49 -13.13 -3.60
C MET A 40 -10.60 -13.49 -2.13
N LYS A 41 -10.97 -14.74 -1.81
CA LYS A 41 -11.09 -15.21 -0.42
C LYS A 41 -9.78 -15.09 0.34
N LYS A 42 -8.68 -15.58 -0.23
CA LYS A 42 -7.36 -15.58 0.44
C LYS A 42 -6.82 -14.17 0.67
N VAL A 43 -7.00 -13.29 -0.31
CA VAL A 43 -6.52 -11.90 -0.23
C VAL A 43 -7.30 -11.13 0.84
N GLU A 44 -8.63 -11.25 0.84
CA GLU A 44 -9.48 -10.60 1.84
C GLU A 44 -9.26 -11.16 3.24
N GLU A 45 -9.16 -12.47 3.39
CA GLU A 45 -8.86 -13.09 4.68
C GLU A 45 -7.51 -12.60 5.24
N ARG A 46 -6.47 -12.59 4.41
CA ARG A 46 -5.13 -12.12 4.80
C ARG A 46 -5.16 -10.65 5.21
N GLN A 47 -5.84 -9.79 4.47
CA GLN A 47 -5.94 -8.36 4.76
C GLN A 47 -6.71 -8.11 6.06
N ASN A 48 -7.86 -8.74 6.24
CA ASN A 48 -8.68 -8.59 7.44
C ASN A 48 -7.97 -9.12 8.69
N ASN A 49 -7.28 -10.26 8.59
CA ASN A 49 -6.48 -10.79 9.69
C ASN A 49 -5.32 -9.85 10.05
N TRP A 50 -4.69 -9.24 9.04
CA TRP A 50 -3.64 -8.26 9.26
C TRP A 50 -4.17 -6.99 9.94
N PHE A 51 -5.28 -6.41 9.48
CA PHE A 51 -5.90 -5.24 10.10
C PHE A 51 -6.30 -5.51 11.55
N LYS A 52 -6.98 -6.63 11.84
CA LYS A 52 -7.33 -7.02 13.21
C LYS A 52 -6.10 -7.13 14.11
N LYS A 53 -5.00 -7.71 13.61
CA LYS A 53 -3.75 -7.83 14.36
C LYS A 53 -3.14 -6.46 14.65
N LEU A 54 -3.09 -5.57 13.66
CA LEU A 54 -2.56 -4.23 13.83
C LEU A 54 -3.41 -3.40 14.80
N GLU A 55 -4.73 -3.46 14.68
CA GLU A 55 -5.64 -2.76 15.58
C GLU A 55 -5.48 -3.22 17.02
N LYS A 56 -5.33 -4.53 17.24
CA LYS A 56 -5.08 -5.08 18.58
C LYS A 56 -3.79 -4.55 19.21
N ILE A 57 -2.71 -4.46 18.41
CA ILE A 57 -1.35 -4.07 18.87
C ILE A 57 -1.26 -2.56 19.06
N TYR A 58 -1.63 -1.78 18.05
CA TYR A 58 -1.39 -0.34 18.02
C TYR A 58 -2.60 0.49 18.47
N LYS A 59 -3.75 -0.14 18.74
CA LYS A 59 -5.00 0.52 19.16
C LYS A 59 -5.45 1.60 18.18
N ARG A 60 -5.31 1.33 16.88
CA ARG A 60 -5.64 2.21 15.76
C ARG A 60 -6.24 1.39 14.62
N ASN A 61 -7.01 1.99 13.72
CA ASN A 61 -7.61 1.31 12.56
C ASN A 61 -7.46 2.10 11.25
N ASP A 62 -6.73 3.21 11.27
CA ASP A 62 -6.55 4.16 10.16
C ASP A 62 -5.28 3.88 9.34
N PHE A 63 -4.79 2.62 9.33
CA PHE A 63 -3.50 2.25 8.72
C PHE A 63 -3.41 2.51 7.21
N VAL A 64 -4.53 2.54 6.51
CA VAL A 64 -4.62 2.80 5.08
C VAL A 64 -5.40 4.09 4.79
N ASP A 65 -5.65 4.92 5.80
CA ASP A 65 -6.29 6.22 5.62
C ASP A 65 -5.35 7.13 4.80
N PRO A 66 -5.78 7.61 3.62
CA PRO A 66 -5.03 8.53 2.76
C PRO A 66 -4.34 9.68 3.48
N LYS A 67 -4.97 10.23 4.54
CA LYS A 67 -4.45 11.40 5.26
C LYS A 67 -3.11 11.16 5.97
N ASN A 68 -2.76 9.89 6.20
CA ASN A 68 -1.55 9.48 6.92
C ASN A 68 -0.33 9.29 5.99
N TYR A 69 -0.46 9.63 4.71
CA TYR A 69 0.56 9.41 3.68
C TYR A 69 0.81 10.67 2.86
N ASP A 70 2.05 10.88 2.44
CA ASP A 70 2.46 12.05 1.66
C ASP A 70 2.22 11.82 0.16
N LEU A 71 2.29 10.56 -0.29
CA LEU A 71 2.10 10.19 -1.69
C LEU A 71 1.21 8.93 -1.80
N ILE A 72 0.15 9.04 -2.59
CA ILE A 72 -0.76 7.93 -2.89
C ILE A 72 -0.60 7.57 -4.37
N ILE A 73 -0.35 6.29 -4.66
CA ILE A 73 -0.12 5.81 -6.03
C ILE A 73 -1.09 4.69 -6.33
N ASN A 74 -1.98 4.91 -7.30
CA ASN A 74 -2.79 3.85 -7.88
C ASN A 74 -1.95 3.00 -8.85
N THR A 75 -1.84 1.71 -8.57
CA THR A 75 -1.02 0.72 -9.27
C THR A 75 -1.82 -0.18 -10.22
N SER A 76 -3.11 0.13 -10.44
CA SER A 76 -4.00 -0.64 -11.31
C SER A 76 -3.44 -0.79 -12.72
N ASP A 77 -3.00 0.33 -13.32
CA ASP A 77 -2.65 0.39 -14.75
C ASP A 77 -1.20 0.87 -15.00
N ILE A 78 -0.33 0.78 -13.99
CA ILE A 78 1.06 1.21 -14.10
C ILE A 78 2.04 0.12 -13.66
N SER A 79 3.20 0.07 -14.33
CA SER A 79 4.29 -0.83 -13.99
C SER A 79 5.00 -0.42 -12.70
N SER A 80 5.73 -1.37 -12.10
CA SER A 80 6.63 -1.11 -10.97
C SER A 80 7.67 -0.02 -11.27
N GLU A 81 8.17 0.07 -12.50
CA GLU A 81 9.09 1.12 -12.94
C GLU A 81 8.45 2.52 -12.89
N LYS A 82 7.18 2.64 -13.33
CA LYS A 82 6.44 3.91 -13.23
C LYS A 82 6.17 4.28 -11.77
N VAL A 83 5.90 3.31 -10.91
CA VAL A 83 5.77 3.53 -9.46
C VAL A 83 7.10 4.03 -8.89
N LEU A 84 8.22 3.38 -9.20
CA LEU A 84 9.54 3.78 -8.75
C LEU A 84 9.87 5.22 -9.17
N LYS A 85 9.63 5.57 -10.44
CA LYS A 85 9.83 6.93 -10.95
C LYS A 85 9.02 7.96 -10.16
N LYS A 86 7.74 7.67 -9.88
CA LYS A 86 6.89 8.57 -9.07
C LYS A 86 7.43 8.77 -7.66
N VAL A 87 7.91 7.69 -7.01
CA VAL A 87 8.52 7.79 -5.67
C VAL A 87 9.78 8.64 -5.71
N LEU A 88 10.71 8.40 -6.64
CA LEU A 88 11.98 9.14 -6.72
C LEU A 88 11.79 10.65 -6.96
N LEU A 89 10.77 11.04 -7.75
CA LEU A 89 10.41 12.44 -7.96
C LEU A 89 9.90 13.15 -6.68
N ASN A 90 9.49 12.39 -5.65
CA ASN A 90 9.01 12.92 -4.37
C ASN A 90 10.03 12.75 -3.23
N VAL A 91 11.21 12.16 -3.51
CA VAL A 91 12.32 12.03 -2.55
C VAL A 91 13.36 13.15 -2.75
N THR A 92 13.34 13.83 -3.90
CA THR A 92 14.31 14.89 -4.19
C THR A 92 13.99 16.13 -3.35
N PRO A 93 14.95 16.66 -2.57
CA PRO A 93 14.72 17.88 -1.81
C PRO A 93 14.43 19.02 -2.79
N ALA A 94 13.47 19.88 -2.42
CA ALA A 94 13.41 21.22 -2.98
C ALA A 94 14.83 21.80 -2.88
N SER A 95 15.34 22.26 -4.02
CA SER A 95 16.66 22.84 -4.20
C SER A 95 17.14 23.54 -2.93
N ILE A 96 18.29 23.11 -2.41
CA ILE A 96 19.08 23.94 -1.52
C ILE A 96 19.30 25.25 -2.30
N SER A 97 18.58 26.30 -1.90
CA SER A 97 18.71 27.66 -2.40
C SER A 97 19.13 28.53 -1.23
#